data_AF-A0A661CSG6-F1
#
_entry.id   AF-A0A661CSG6-F1
#
_cell.length_a   1.000
_cell.length_b   1.000
_cell.length_c   1.000
_cell.angle_alpha   90.00
_cell.angle_beta   90.00
_cell.angle_gamma   90.00
#
_symmetry.space_group_name_H-M   'P 1'
#
loop_
_entity.id
_entity.type
_entity.pdbx_description
1 polymer ?
#
loop_
_entity_poly.entity_id
_entity_poly.type
_entity_poly.pdbx_seq_one_letter_code
_entity_poly.pdbx_strand_id
1 'polypeptide(L)'
;MTINRPVEYPICTVYLQYSAHIRLSTPMSGMTGTLSQWIFDRSEQTPGLMAVVISGPGKHENMSKDDLISHVCKEIHQMQPSLPEQADHCLVIREKHATFACTVDNEKNRPHSQTNISGLWLAGDYIANNYPATLEGAIRNGNNCAKLLATSLR
;
A
#
# COMPACT_ATOMS: atom_id res chain seq x y z
N MET A 1 -10.51 -26.97 -8.08
CA MET A 1 -10.31 -26.24 -6.80
C MET A 1 -10.96 -24.88 -6.95
N THR A 2 -11.72 -24.42 -5.96
CA THR A 2 -12.24 -23.05 -5.93
C THR A 2 -11.43 -22.28 -4.89
N ILE A 3 -10.72 -21.24 -5.33
CA ILE A 3 -10.06 -20.29 -4.44
C ILE A 3 -10.98 -19.08 -4.35
N ASN A 4 -11.44 -18.76 -3.15
CA ASN A 4 -12.21 -17.55 -2.93
C ASN A 4 -11.30 -16.36 -3.20
N ARG A 5 -11.69 -15.50 -4.15
CA ARG A 5 -10.96 -14.26 -4.39
C ARG A 5 -11.24 -13.33 -3.21
N PRO A 6 -10.22 -12.77 -2.54
CA PRO A 6 -10.47 -11.80 -1.49
C PRO A 6 -11.11 -10.54 -2.08
N VAL A 7 -11.87 -9.84 -1.25
CA VAL A 7 -12.13 -8.41 -1.51
C VAL A 7 -10.77 -7.71 -1.44
N GLU A 8 -10.46 -6.89 -2.43
CA GLU A 8 -9.20 -6.17 -2.53
C GLU A 8 -9.44 -4.68 -2.30
N TYR A 9 -8.49 -4.02 -1.65
CA TYR A 9 -8.52 -2.58 -1.39
C TYR A 9 -7.41 -1.86 -2.15
N PRO A 10 -7.70 -0.63 -2.64
CA PRO A 10 -6.74 0.16 -3.36
C PRO A 10 -5.80 0.91 -2.41
N ILE A 11 -4.65 1.30 -2.95
CA ILE A 11 -3.78 2.31 -2.35
C ILE A 11 -3.43 3.33 -3.42
N CYS A 12 -3.67 4.60 -3.11
CA CYS A 12 -3.26 5.73 -3.94
C CYS A 12 -2.06 6.42 -3.28
N THR A 13 -1.00 6.66 -4.05
CA THR A 13 0.15 7.47 -3.63
C THR A 13 0.26 8.72 -4.50
N VAL A 14 0.27 9.89 -3.86
CA VAL A 14 0.56 11.17 -4.49
C VAL A 14 1.98 11.56 -4.12
N TYR A 15 2.86 11.55 -5.11
CA TYR A 15 4.22 12.05 -4.99
C TYR A 15 4.24 13.54 -5.27
N LEU A 16 4.83 14.29 -4.35
CA LEU A 16 4.98 15.74 -4.40
C LEU A 16 6.48 16.05 -4.38
N GLN A 17 6.99 16.61 -5.48
CA GLN A 17 8.37 17.04 -5.57
C GLN A 17 8.43 18.54 -5.25
N TYR A 18 9.08 18.88 -4.14
CA TYR A 18 9.42 20.26 -3.79
C TYR A 18 10.88 20.55 -4.12
N SER A 19 11.30 21.80 -3.91
CA SER A 19 12.70 22.19 -3.94
C SER A 19 13.55 21.35 -2.96
N ALA A 20 14.79 21.04 -3.35
CA ALA A 20 15.64 20.04 -2.68
C ALA A 20 15.90 20.25 -1.17
N HIS A 21 15.78 21.49 -0.67
CA HIS A 21 16.00 21.83 0.74
C HIS A 21 14.75 21.66 1.61
N ILE A 22 13.59 21.45 0.99
CA ILE A 22 12.33 21.27 1.70
C ILE A 22 12.31 19.90 2.37
N ARG A 23 11.98 19.88 3.65
CA ARG A 23 11.94 18.69 4.51
C ARG A 23 10.74 18.72 5.44
N LEU A 24 10.25 17.55 5.81
CA LEU A 24 9.37 17.40 6.95
C LEU A 24 10.17 17.42 8.25
N SER A 25 9.52 17.77 9.35
CA SER A 25 10.11 17.70 10.68
C SER A 25 10.37 16.26 11.14
N THR A 26 9.62 15.30 10.60
CA THR A 26 9.76 13.87 10.85
C THR A 26 9.76 13.10 9.53
N PRO A 27 10.46 11.96 9.43
CA PRO A 27 10.46 11.15 8.21
C PRO A 27 9.09 10.62 7.80
N MET A 28 8.16 10.53 8.75
CA MET A 28 6.81 10.01 8.57
C MET A 28 5.86 10.72 9.52
N SER A 29 4.68 11.08 9.03
CA SER A 29 3.59 11.66 9.81
C SER A 29 2.26 11.03 9.43
N GLY A 30 1.44 10.75 10.44
CA GLY A 30 0.06 10.30 10.27
C GLY A 30 -0.91 11.48 10.37
N MET A 31 -1.94 11.48 9.54
CA MET A 31 -2.96 12.52 9.46
C MET A 31 -4.34 11.90 9.69
N THR A 32 -5.19 12.58 10.47
CA THR A 32 -6.55 12.14 10.77
C THR A 32 -7.56 13.22 10.40
N GLY A 33 -8.77 12.81 10.01
CA GLY A 33 -9.81 13.72 9.52
C GLY A 33 -9.59 14.26 8.10
N THR A 34 -8.52 13.82 7.44
CA THR A 34 -8.11 14.18 6.08
C THR A 34 -8.29 13.00 5.12
N LEU A 35 -8.25 13.27 3.82
CA LEU A 35 -8.14 12.26 2.78
C LEU A 35 -6.76 11.61 2.81
N SER A 36 -5.71 12.43 2.90
CA SER A 36 -4.33 12.00 3.11
C SER A 36 -4.20 11.33 4.48
N GLN A 37 -3.63 10.13 4.55
CA GLN A 37 -3.51 9.39 5.81
C GLN A 37 -2.07 9.36 6.32
N TRP A 38 -1.11 9.25 5.40
CA TRP A 38 0.31 9.25 5.71
C TRP A 38 1.06 10.14 4.75
N ILE A 39 2.07 10.83 5.25
CA ILE A 39 3.09 11.49 4.43
C ILE A 39 4.46 11.01 4.88
N PHE A 40 5.29 10.68 3.90
CA PHE A 40 6.67 10.24 4.09
C PHE A 40 7.62 11.23 3.43
N ASP A 41 8.63 11.67 4.17
CA ASP A 41 9.77 12.39 3.61
C ASP A 41 10.72 11.39 2.96
N ARG A 42 10.84 11.47 1.64
CA ARG A 42 11.71 10.62 0.82
C ARG A 42 12.95 11.37 0.35
N SER A 43 13.30 12.48 0.99
CA SER A 43 14.42 13.33 0.61
C SER A 43 15.78 12.63 0.67
N GLU A 44 15.91 11.57 1.48
CA GLU A 44 17.13 10.75 1.54
C GLU A 44 17.35 9.95 0.24
N GLN A 45 16.27 9.58 -0.47
CA GLN A 45 16.38 8.91 -1.77
C GLN A 45 16.36 9.92 -2.92
N THR A 46 15.49 10.93 -2.84
CA THR A 46 15.34 11.98 -3.84
C THR A 46 15.06 13.31 -3.13
N PRO A 47 16.01 14.26 -3.08
CA PRO A 47 15.87 15.51 -2.32
C PRO A 47 14.56 16.26 -2.61
N GLY A 48 13.81 16.62 -1.56
CA GLY A 48 12.53 17.35 -1.67
C GLY A 48 11.32 16.49 -2.06
N LEU A 49 11.50 15.19 -2.27
CA LEU A 49 10.39 14.28 -2.61
C LEU A 49 9.60 13.88 -1.37
N MET A 50 8.29 14.09 -1.43
CA MET A 50 7.34 13.59 -0.45
C MET A 50 6.44 12.54 -1.09
N ALA A 51 6.05 11.52 -0.33
CA ALA A 51 5.05 10.54 -0.73
C ALA A 51 3.86 10.58 0.22
N VAL A 52 2.69 10.95 -0.30
CA VAL A 52 1.43 10.97 0.45
C VAL A 52 0.63 9.74 0.09
N VAL A 53 0.24 8.96 1.09
CA VAL A 53 -0.47 7.69 0.92
C VAL A 53 -1.91 7.82 1.43
N ILE A 54 -2.83 7.36 0.58
CA ILE A 54 -4.26 7.23 0.86
C ILE A 54 -4.60 5.74 0.70
N SER A 55 -4.99 5.10 1.79
CA SER A 55 -5.27 3.66 1.84
C SER A 55 -6.76 3.38 1.87
N GLY A 56 -7.15 2.31 1.19
CA GLY A 56 -8.53 1.84 1.17
C GLY A 56 -9.42 2.60 0.19
N PRO A 57 -10.64 2.11 -0.04
CA PRO A 57 -11.57 2.72 -0.98
C PRO A 57 -12.04 4.09 -0.49
N GLY A 58 -12.36 5.00 -1.42
CA GLY A 58 -12.85 6.33 -1.07
C GLY A 58 -13.07 7.29 -2.23
N LYS A 59 -13.48 8.52 -1.91
CA LYS A 59 -13.83 9.55 -2.90
C LYS A 59 -12.69 9.87 -3.87
N HIS A 60 -11.44 9.73 -3.44
CA HIS A 60 -10.23 10.00 -4.23
C HIS A 60 -10.08 9.12 -5.48
N GLU A 61 -10.71 7.95 -5.50
CA GLU A 61 -10.69 7.05 -6.65
C GLU A 61 -11.39 7.68 -7.86
N ASN A 62 -12.38 8.52 -7.62
CA ASN A 62 -13.16 9.20 -8.65
C ASN A 62 -12.70 10.65 -8.92
N MET A 63 -11.72 11.14 -8.18
CA MET A 63 -11.16 12.49 -8.40
C MET A 63 -10.26 12.50 -9.63
N SER A 64 -10.29 13.60 -10.37
CA SER A 64 -9.29 13.86 -11.40
C SER A 64 -7.89 13.90 -10.78
N LYS A 65 -6.85 13.73 -11.61
CA LYS A 65 -5.46 13.83 -11.14
C LYS A 65 -5.21 15.19 -10.49
N ASP A 66 -5.65 16.27 -11.12
CA ASP A 66 -5.35 17.64 -10.70
C ASP A 66 -6.14 18.04 -9.44
N ASP A 67 -7.40 17.60 -9.33
CA ASP A 67 -8.20 17.81 -8.11
C ASP A 67 -7.59 17.08 -6.92
N LEU A 68 -7.13 15.84 -7.13
CA LEU A 68 -6.51 15.06 -6.05
C LEU A 68 -5.19 15.70 -5.59
N ILE A 69 -4.34 16.11 -6.52
CA ILE A 69 -3.09 16.82 -6.20
C ILE A 69 -3.39 18.10 -5.42
N SER A 70 -4.32 18.92 -5.91
CA SER A 70 -4.67 20.18 -5.28
C SER A 70 -5.21 19.98 -3.86
N HIS A 71 -6.06 18.96 -3.68
CA HIS A 71 -6.59 18.61 -2.36
C HIS A 71 -5.50 18.14 -1.41
N VAL A 72 -4.62 17.24 -1.85
CA VAL A 72 -3.51 16.73 -1.05
C VAL A 72 -2.54 17.85 -0.67
N CYS A 73 -2.10 18.68 -1.63
CA CYS A 73 -1.22 19.82 -1.35
C CYS A 73 -1.82 20.75 -0.28
N LYS A 74 -3.13 21.03 -0.37
CA LYS A 74 -3.84 21.83 0.64
C LYS A 74 -3.81 21.20 2.02
N GLU A 75 -4.10 19.89 2.13
CA GLU A 75 -4.04 19.18 3.42
C GLU A 75 -2.63 19.17 4.01
N ILE A 76 -1.61 18.96 3.18
CA ILE A 76 -0.20 18.98 3.61
C ILE A 76 0.21 20.37 4.07
N HIS A 77 -0.16 21.43 3.34
CA HIS A 77 0.14 22.81 3.75
C HIS A 77 -0.61 23.21 5.04
N GLN A 78 -1.84 22.74 5.23
CA GLN A 78 -2.57 22.94 6.49
C GLN A 78 -1.89 22.25 7.68
N MET A 79 -1.35 21.04 7.48
CA MET A 79 -0.60 20.32 8.50
C MET A 79 0.75 20.98 8.79
N GLN A 80 1.45 21.45 7.76
CA GLN A 80 2.76 22.08 7.86
C GLN A 80 2.82 23.38 7.03
N PRO A 81 2.40 24.52 7.60
CA PRO A 81 2.34 25.80 6.89
C PRO A 81 3.69 26.35 6.43
N SER A 82 4.80 25.80 6.93
CA SER A 82 6.15 26.16 6.48
C SER A 82 6.53 25.56 5.12
N LEU A 83 5.78 24.56 4.63
CA LEU A 83 5.98 24.02 3.29
C LEU A 83 5.32 24.94 2.25
N PRO A 84 5.85 24.99 1.02
CA PRO A 84 5.15 25.63 -0.09
C PRO A 84 3.74 25.06 -0.27
N GLU A 85 2.78 25.92 -0.63
CA GLU A 85 1.38 25.53 -0.83
C GLU A 85 1.21 24.53 -1.99
N GLN A 86 2.11 24.57 -2.98
CA GLN A 86 2.13 23.66 -4.12
C GLN A 86 3.53 23.06 -4.31
N ALA A 87 3.56 21.83 -4.82
CA ALA A 87 4.79 21.16 -5.23
C ALA A 87 5.13 21.49 -6.70
N ASP A 88 6.43 21.49 -7.02
CA ASP A 88 6.96 21.82 -8.35
C ASP A 88 6.54 20.78 -9.39
N HIS A 89 6.55 19.49 -9.00
CA HIS A 89 6.09 18.39 -9.84
C HIS A 89 5.29 17.37 -9.03
N CYS A 90 4.30 16.77 -9.68
CA CYS A 90 3.39 15.83 -9.03
C CYS A 90 3.15 14.58 -9.88
N LEU A 91 3.15 13.42 -9.22
CA LEU A 91 2.80 12.13 -9.81
C LEU A 91 1.77 11.42 -8.93
N VAL A 92 0.71 10.90 -9.56
CA VAL A 92 -0.31 10.11 -8.86
C VAL A 92 -0.23 8.68 -9.35
N ILE A 93 -0.05 7.75 -8.43
CA ILE A 93 -0.07 6.31 -8.67
C ILE A 93 -1.29 5.72 -7.95
N ARG A 94 -2.09 4.92 -8.66
CA ARG A 94 -3.26 4.23 -8.12
C ARG A 94 -3.10 2.74 -8.33
N GLU A 95 -2.83 2.01 -7.25
CA GLU A 95 -2.88 0.54 -7.26
C GLU A 95 -4.29 0.11 -6.85
N LYS A 96 -5.02 -0.56 -7.73
CA LYS A 96 -6.43 -0.94 -7.53
C LYS A 96 -6.57 -2.19 -6.66
N HIS A 97 -5.55 -3.05 -6.69
CA HIS A 97 -5.54 -4.34 -6.02
C HIS A 97 -4.32 -4.43 -5.11
N ALA A 98 -4.17 -3.45 -4.21
CA ALA A 98 -2.95 -3.26 -3.43
C ALA A 98 -2.83 -4.26 -2.28
N THR A 99 -3.95 -4.54 -1.61
CA THR A 99 -4.02 -5.48 -0.49
C THR A 99 -5.35 -6.21 -0.52
N PHE A 100 -5.44 -7.39 0.10
CA PHE A 100 -6.76 -7.91 0.48
C PHE A 100 -7.37 -7.04 1.61
N ALA A 101 -8.69 -7.04 1.72
CA ALA A 101 -9.42 -6.30 2.73
C ALA A 101 -9.25 -6.96 4.12
N CYS A 102 -8.83 -6.17 5.11
CA CYS A 102 -8.68 -6.62 6.50
C CYS A 102 -10.04 -6.72 7.22
N THR A 103 -10.90 -7.63 6.78
CA THR A 103 -12.19 -7.92 7.42
C THR A 103 -12.05 -9.10 8.40
N VAL A 104 -12.94 -9.16 9.40
CA VAL A 104 -12.96 -10.25 10.39
C VAL A 104 -13.20 -11.63 9.78
N ASP A 105 -13.84 -11.70 8.61
CA ASP A 105 -14.11 -12.95 7.91
C ASP A 105 -13.00 -13.36 6.95
N ASN A 106 -12.01 -12.51 6.69
CA ASN A 106 -10.98 -12.81 5.71
C ASN A 106 -10.14 -14.03 6.12
N GLU A 107 -9.77 -14.15 7.41
CA GLU A 107 -8.97 -15.27 7.91
C GLU A 107 -9.62 -16.64 7.66
N LYS A 108 -10.95 -16.74 7.74
CA LYS A 108 -11.69 -17.98 7.45
C LYS A 108 -11.59 -18.40 5.99
N ASN A 109 -11.38 -17.44 5.09
CA ASN A 109 -11.40 -17.63 3.64
C ASN A 109 -10.01 -17.75 3.02
N ARG A 110 -8.95 -17.42 3.75
CA ARG A 110 -7.57 -17.51 3.25
C ARG A 110 -7.20 -18.97 2.99
N PRO A 111 -6.75 -19.33 1.77
CA PRO A 111 -6.37 -20.69 1.45
C PRO A 111 -5.03 -21.07 2.10
N HIS A 112 -4.80 -22.37 2.26
CA HIS A 112 -3.49 -22.90 2.63
C HIS A 112 -2.59 -23.08 1.40
N SER A 113 -1.29 -23.23 1.61
CA SER A 113 -0.31 -23.39 0.53
C SER A 113 -0.52 -24.67 -0.28
N GLN A 114 -0.91 -25.78 0.36
CA GLN A 114 -1.19 -27.03 -0.34
C GLN A 114 -2.57 -26.98 -1.01
N THR A 115 -2.63 -27.37 -2.27
CA THR A 115 -3.90 -27.53 -3.00
C THR A 115 -4.28 -28.99 -3.17
N ASN A 116 -5.52 -29.25 -3.59
CA ASN A 116 -5.98 -30.59 -3.98
C ASN A 116 -5.52 -31.00 -5.39
N ILE A 117 -4.77 -30.14 -6.09
CA ILE A 117 -4.25 -30.41 -7.44
C ILE A 117 -2.79 -30.82 -7.29
N SER A 118 -2.45 -32.03 -7.75
CA SER A 118 -1.08 -32.54 -7.69
C SER A 118 -0.12 -31.60 -8.45
N GLY A 119 0.98 -31.24 -7.81
CA GLY A 119 1.98 -30.33 -8.36
C GLY A 119 1.63 -28.84 -8.30
N LEU A 120 0.43 -28.46 -7.81
CA LEU A 120 0.04 -27.05 -7.65
C LEU A 120 0.08 -26.63 -6.18
N TRP A 121 0.84 -25.57 -5.91
CA TRP A 121 1.01 -24.96 -4.59
C TRP A 121 0.80 -23.46 -4.66
N LEU A 122 0.30 -22.89 -3.57
CA LEU A 122 0.02 -21.46 -3.47
C LEU A 122 1.06 -20.75 -2.60
N ALA A 123 1.42 -19.54 -3.01
CA ALA A 123 2.28 -18.61 -2.30
C ALA A 123 1.68 -17.20 -2.38
N GLY A 124 2.31 -16.23 -1.72
CA GLY A 124 1.83 -14.85 -1.65
C GLY A 124 1.29 -14.50 -0.27
N ASP A 125 1.06 -13.21 -0.07
CA ASP A 125 0.60 -12.63 1.19
C ASP A 125 -0.83 -13.06 1.57
N TYR A 126 -1.69 -13.34 0.59
CA TYR A 126 -3.05 -13.83 0.84
C TYR A 126 -3.11 -15.23 1.48
N ILE A 127 -2.06 -16.05 1.33
CA ILE A 127 -2.05 -17.41 1.90
C ILE A 127 -2.09 -17.35 3.42
N ALA A 128 -2.90 -18.21 4.03
CA ALA A 128 -3.22 -18.17 5.46
C ALA A 128 -1.96 -18.15 6.34
N ASN A 129 -1.80 -17.09 7.12
CA ASN A 129 -0.78 -16.91 8.14
C ASN A 129 -1.23 -15.79 9.11
N ASN A 130 -0.44 -15.51 10.15
CA ASN A 130 -0.78 -14.48 11.14
C ASN A 130 -0.49 -13.03 10.68
N TYR A 131 -0.04 -12.83 9.44
CA TYR A 131 0.26 -11.51 8.88
C TYR A 131 -0.92 -11.01 8.05
N PRO A 132 -1.20 -9.69 8.05
CA PRO A 132 -2.05 -9.08 7.03
C PRO A 132 -1.32 -9.10 5.66
N ALA A 133 -1.82 -8.35 4.68
CA ALA A 133 -1.21 -8.26 3.35
C ALA A 133 0.13 -7.52 3.40
N THR A 134 1.20 -8.22 3.82
CA THR A 134 2.55 -7.65 4.00
C THR A 134 3.60 -8.44 3.26
N LEU A 135 4.73 -7.78 2.99
CA LEU A 135 5.91 -8.40 2.38
C LEU A 135 6.43 -9.57 3.22
N GLU A 136 6.44 -9.45 4.55
CA GLU A 136 6.86 -10.52 5.44
C GLU A 136 5.93 -11.73 5.36
N GLY A 137 4.62 -11.49 5.23
CA GLY A 137 3.63 -12.54 4.99
C GLY A 137 3.89 -13.26 3.67
N ALA A 138 4.08 -12.50 2.59
CA ALA A 138 4.38 -13.04 1.26
C ALA A 138 5.67 -13.88 1.26
N ILE A 139 6.76 -13.37 1.83
CA ILE A 139 8.05 -14.05 1.91
C ILE A 139 7.93 -15.34 2.73
N ARG A 140 7.30 -15.30 3.90
CA ARG A 140 7.10 -16.49 4.74
C ARG A 140 6.32 -17.56 4.01
N ASN A 141 5.22 -17.19 3.37
CA ASN A 141 4.37 -18.12 2.63
C ASN A 141 5.09 -18.69 1.41
N GLY A 142 5.87 -17.89 0.69
CA GLY A 142 6.71 -18.35 -0.42
C GLY A 142 7.75 -19.38 0.02
N ASN A 143 8.47 -19.10 1.11
CA ASN A 143 9.43 -20.04 1.68
C ASN A 143 8.78 -21.35 2.16
N ASN A 144 7.60 -21.25 2.78
CA ASN A 144 6.85 -22.43 3.22
C ASN A 144 6.37 -23.27 2.03
N CYS A 145 5.82 -22.64 1.00
CA CYS A 145 5.41 -23.28 -0.25
C CYS A 145 6.57 -24.08 -0.87
N ALA A 146 7.74 -23.46 -1.02
CA ALA A 146 8.92 -24.13 -1.58
C ALA A 146 9.36 -25.35 -0.75
N LYS A 147 9.33 -25.27 0.58
CA LYS A 147 9.67 -26.40 1.48
C LYS A 147 8.69 -27.56 1.35
N LEU A 148 7.39 -27.27 1.30
CA LEU A 148 6.36 -28.30 1.15
C LEU A 148 6.45 -28.98 -0.21
N LEU A 149 6.63 -28.21 -1.29
CA LEU A 149 6.87 -28.74 -2.63
C LEU A 149 8.09 -29.66 -2.65
N ALA A 150 9.23 -29.22 -2.11
CA ALA A 150 10.46 -30.02 -2.08
C ALA A 150 10.32 -31.34 -1.30
N THR A 151 9.45 -31.36 -0.28
CA THR A 151 9.17 -32.57 0.53
C THR A 151 8.22 -33.51 -0.23
N SER A 152 7.27 -32.98 -1.00
CA SER A 152 6.31 -33.78 -1.78
C SER A 152 6.90 -34.48 -3.01
N LEU A 153 8.11 -34.08 -3.42
CA LEU A 153 8.84 -34.69 -4.54
C LEU A 153 9.74 -35.87 -4.12
N ARG A 154 9.79 -36.19 -2.82
CA ARG A 154 10.50 -37.35 -2.28
C ARG A 154 9.55 -38.51 -2.10
#